data_AF-A0A2T0MIJ1-F1
#
_entry.id   AF-A0A2T0MIJ1-F1
#
_cell.length_a   1.000
_cell.length_b   1.000
_cell.length_c   1.000
_cell.angle_alpha   90.00
_cell.angle_beta   90.00
_cell.angle_gamma   90.00
#
_symmetry.space_group_name_H-M   'P 1'
#
loop_
_entity.id
_entity.type
_entity.pdbx_description
1 polymer ?
#
loop_
_entity_poly.entity_id
_entity_poly.type
_entity_poly.pdbx_seq_one_letter_code
_entity_poly.pdbx_strand_id
1 'polypeptide(L)'
;MRLSTSNSYIKSILAVFIIIQIGCSQKRNDEWQLIFETDKNGKISHGSKDNLIELVRKGYPVRIGWESMGKTSVEHTIDVRFLTVANETEVFAMLEPFWAQRPNLKSDTLSIVPMANETHWILSTNGLRSSMMVNKVNDTVINYEPKLFGYPIKWFVKK
;
A
#
# COMPACT_ATOMS: atom_id res chain seq x y z
N MET A 1 23.92 -65.11 18.95
CA MET A 1 24.28 -64.22 17.81
C MET A 1 23.06 -63.35 17.47
N ARG A 2 23.26 -62.02 17.46
CA ARG A 2 22.44 -60.97 16.82
C ARG A 2 20.96 -60.79 17.25
N LEU A 3 20.73 -59.78 18.08
CA LEU A 3 19.55 -58.91 18.04
C LEU A 3 19.98 -57.49 18.51
N SER A 4 20.42 -56.63 17.59
CA SER A 4 20.67 -55.19 17.88
C SER A 4 20.75 -54.37 16.59
N THR A 5 19.80 -54.56 15.67
CA THR A 5 19.76 -53.79 14.43
C THR A 5 18.44 -53.03 14.25
N SER A 6 17.31 -53.47 14.82
CA SER A 6 16.02 -52.78 14.63
C SER A 6 15.96 -51.38 15.26
N ASN A 7 16.65 -51.16 16.39
CA ASN A 7 16.66 -49.87 17.09
C ASN A 7 17.41 -48.76 16.35
N SER A 8 18.33 -49.11 15.44
CA SER A 8 19.06 -48.13 14.63
C SER A 8 18.18 -47.59 13.50
N TYR A 9 17.44 -48.47 12.83
CA TYR A 9 16.55 -48.08 11.73
C TYR A 9 15.39 -47.19 12.20
N ILE A 10 14.81 -47.47 13.37
CA ILE A 10 13.73 -46.65 13.94
C ILE A 10 14.23 -45.23 14.27
N LYS A 11 15.45 -45.09 14.82
CA LYS A 11 16.07 -43.79 15.10
C LYS A 11 16.39 -43.01 13.82
N SER A 12 16.87 -43.68 12.78
CA SER A 12 17.13 -43.07 11.48
C SER A 12 15.83 -42.62 10.78
N ILE A 13 14.75 -43.41 10.87
CA ILE A 13 13.44 -43.05 10.31
C ILE A 13 12.83 -41.85 11.06
N LEU A 14 12.95 -41.80 12.39
CA LEU A 14 12.51 -40.64 13.18
C LEU A 14 13.30 -39.37 12.82
N ALA A 15 14.62 -39.47 12.63
CA ALA A 15 15.46 -38.33 12.27
C ALA A 15 15.08 -37.77 10.88
N VAL A 16 14.77 -38.64 9.91
CA VAL A 16 14.30 -38.23 8.57
C VAL A 16 12.93 -37.56 8.65
N PHE A 17 12.02 -38.06 9.48
CA PHE A 17 10.70 -37.43 9.70
C PHE A 17 10.81 -36.03 10.31
N ILE A 18 11.74 -35.82 11.25
CA ILE A 18 12.00 -34.50 11.86
C ILE A 18 12.56 -33.51 10.81
N ILE A 19 13.44 -33.95 9.91
CA ILE A 19 14.00 -33.11 8.84
C ILE A 19 12.92 -32.71 7.82
N ILE A 20 11.97 -33.62 7.51
CA ILE A 20 10.86 -33.34 6.58
C ILE A 20 9.87 -32.32 7.16
N GLN A 21 9.66 -32.31 8.47
CA GLN A 21 8.76 -31.33 9.13
C GLN A 21 9.34 -29.90 9.17
N ILE A 22 10.67 -29.76 9.20
CA ILE A 22 11.35 -28.44 9.17
C ILE A 22 11.29 -27.81 7.77
N GLY A 23 11.04 -28.60 6.72
CA GLY A 23 10.93 -28.15 5.33
C GLY A 23 9.59 -27.50 4.94
N CYS A 24 8.68 -27.27 5.89
CA CYS A 24 7.42 -26.60 5.62
C CYS A 24 7.66 -25.10 5.37
N SER A 25 8.09 -24.75 4.15
CA SER A 25 8.13 -23.39 3.67
C SER A 25 6.71 -22.84 3.70
N GLN A 26 6.40 -21.98 4.68
CA GLN A 26 5.21 -21.14 4.62
C GLN A 26 5.26 -20.41 3.28
N LYS A 27 4.29 -20.71 2.41
CA LYS A 27 4.06 -19.94 1.19
C LYS A 27 3.84 -18.50 1.66
N ARG A 28 4.84 -17.61 1.48
CA ARG A 28 4.62 -16.18 1.68
C ARG A 28 3.52 -15.78 0.72
N ASN A 29 2.39 -15.39 1.27
CA ASN A 29 1.26 -14.96 0.47
C ASN A 29 1.56 -13.52 0.06
N ASP A 30 2.23 -13.37 -1.08
CA ASP A 30 2.70 -12.11 -1.68
C ASP A 30 1.53 -11.28 -2.24
N GLU A 31 0.45 -11.18 -1.47
CA GLU A 31 -0.78 -10.47 -1.78
C GLU A 31 -0.76 -9.09 -1.13
N TRP A 32 -1.37 -8.13 -1.80
CA TRP A 32 -1.59 -6.80 -1.24
C TRP A 32 -2.69 -6.86 -0.18
N GLN A 33 -2.40 -6.35 1.02
CA GLN A 33 -3.34 -6.33 2.13
C GLN A 33 -3.61 -4.91 2.60
N LEU A 34 -4.87 -4.57 2.89
CA LEU A 34 -5.22 -3.29 3.51
C LEU A 34 -4.74 -3.29 4.98
N ILE A 35 -3.74 -2.48 5.27
CA ILE A 35 -3.11 -2.41 6.60
C ILE A 35 -3.68 -1.25 7.43
N PHE A 36 -3.99 -0.13 6.78
CA PHE A 36 -4.41 1.08 7.45
C PHE A 36 -5.30 1.93 6.53
N GLU A 37 -6.29 2.60 7.09
CA GLU A 37 -7.15 3.52 6.37
C GLU A 37 -7.53 4.72 7.24
N THR A 38 -7.54 5.91 6.63
CA THR A 38 -8.24 7.08 7.18
C THR A 38 -9.50 7.36 6.38
N ASP A 39 -10.53 7.89 7.03
CA ASP A 39 -11.72 8.43 6.38
C ASP A 39 -11.47 9.81 5.74
N LYS A 40 -12.52 10.40 5.15
CA LYS A 40 -12.48 11.73 4.51
C LYS A 40 -12.09 12.89 5.44
N ASN A 41 -12.19 12.70 6.76
CA ASN A 41 -11.85 13.68 7.79
C ASN A 41 -10.46 13.41 8.39
N GLY A 42 -9.73 12.41 7.89
CA GLY A 42 -8.42 12.00 8.41
C GLY A 42 -8.51 11.16 9.68
N LYS A 43 -9.69 10.72 10.09
CA LYS A 43 -9.85 9.81 11.24
C LYS A 43 -9.57 8.39 10.79
N ILE A 44 -8.90 7.62 11.64
CA ILE A 44 -8.66 6.18 11.39
C ILE A 44 -10.00 5.45 11.24
N SER A 45 -10.20 4.79 10.11
CA SER A 45 -11.37 3.96 9.79
C SER A 45 -11.05 2.46 9.79
N HIS A 46 -9.79 2.07 9.55
CA HIS A 46 -9.34 0.68 9.56
C HIS A 46 -7.88 0.54 9.99
N GLY A 47 -7.57 -0.57 10.66
CA GLY A 47 -6.20 -0.98 10.96
C GLY A 47 -5.50 -0.15 12.03
N SER A 48 -4.16 -0.21 12.04
CA SER A 48 -3.33 0.52 13.01
C SER A 48 -2.16 1.19 12.29
N LYS A 49 -1.90 2.44 12.66
CA LYS A 49 -0.76 3.22 12.15
C LYS A 49 0.57 2.61 12.58
N ASP A 50 0.65 2.08 13.80
CA ASP A 50 1.88 1.46 14.33
C ASP A 50 2.26 0.22 13.50
N ASN A 51 1.27 -0.58 13.11
CA ASN A 51 1.49 -1.74 12.24
C ASN A 51 1.99 -1.31 10.85
N LEU A 52 1.43 -0.24 10.28
CA LEU A 52 1.93 0.33 9.02
C LEU A 52 3.38 0.81 9.17
N ILE A 53 3.70 1.54 10.24
CA ILE A 53 5.06 2.03 10.51
C ILE A 53 6.05 0.87 10.62
N GLU A 54 5.69 -0.20 11.33
CA GLU A 54 6.52 -1.39 11.46
C GLU A 54 6.79 -2.04 10.09
N LEU A 55 5.77 -2.19 9.25
CA LEU A 55 5.90 -2.78 7.92
C LEU A 55 6.74 -1.89 6.98
N VAL A 56 6.55 -0.57 7.03
CA VAL A 56 7.38 0.39 6.28
C VAL A 56 8.85 0.26 6.68
N ARG A 57 9.16 0.14 7.98
CA ARG A 57 10.53 -0.04 8.48
C ARG A 57 11.18 -1.34 8.05
N LYS A 58 10.37 -2.39 7.90
CA LYS A 58 10.83 -3.67 7.35
C LYS A 58 11.06 -3.63 5.84
N GLY A 59 10.78 -2.50 5.19
CA GLY A 59 11.00 -2.31 3.76
C GLY A 59 9.94 -2.96 2.87
N TYR A 60 8.76 -3.27 3.42
CA TYR A 60 7.69 -3.84 2.62
C TYR A 60 7.16 -2.82 1.59
N PRO A 61 6.83 -3.25 0.35
CA PRO A 61 6.22 -2.39 -0.65
C PRO A 61 4.88 -1.82 -0.17
N VAL A 62 4.65 -0.53 -0.45
CA VAL A 62 3.43 0.19 -0.08
C VAL A 62 2.72 0.72 -1.33
N ARG A 63 1.40 0.61 -1.34
CA ARG A 63 0.50 1.17 -2.35
C ARG A 63 -0.58 1.98 -1.67
N ILE A 64 -0.89 3.14 -2.24
CA ILE A 64 -2.01 3.96 -1.79
C ILE A 64 -3.20 3.73 -2.69
N GLY A 65 -4.38 3.64 -2.10
CA GLY A 65 -5.65 3.68 -2.81
C GLY A 65 -6.58 4.77 -2.28
N TRP A 66 -7.43 5.30 -3.15
CA TRP A 66 -8.52 6.19 -2.77
C TRP A 66 -9.67 6.06 -3.76
N GLU A 67 -10.85 6.46 -3.32
CA GLU A 67 -12.07 6.32 -4.12
C GLU A 67 -13.01 7.49 -3.94
N SER A 68 -13.68 7.86 -5.02
CA SER A 68 -14.82 8.77 -5.00
C SER A 68 -16.08 7.96 -5.20
N MET A 69 -16.78 7.64 -4.10
CA MET A 69 -17.99 6.80 -4.12
C MET A 69 -19.26 7.64 -4.25
N GLY A 70 -20.23 7.15 -5.05
CA GLY A 70 -21.51 7.81 -5.31
C GLY A 70 -22.38 7.00 -6.29
N LYS A 71 -23.29 7.66 -7.01
CA LYS A 71 -24.04 7.02 -8.13
C LYS A 71 -23.13 6.55 -9.26
N THR A 72 -21.97 7.18 -9.37
CA THR A 72 -20.85 6.83 -10.24
C THR A 72 -19.61 6.77 -9.37
N SER A 73 -18.77 5.75 -9.52
CA SER A 73 -17.55 5.59 -8.71
C SER A 73 -16.29 5.57 -9.57
N VAL A 74 -15.18 5.98 -8.95
CA VAL A 74 -13.82 5.78 -9.47
C VAL A 74 -12.95 5.37 -8.30
N GLU A 75 -12.15 4.34 -8.53
CA GLU A 75 -11.13 3.87 -7.62
C GLU A 75 -9.76 4.08 -8.25
N HIS A 76 -8.82 4.56 -7.45
CA HIS A 76 -7.45 4.80 -7.86
C HIS A 76 -6.52 4.04 -6.94
N THR A 77 -5.47 3.46 -7.51
CA THR A 77 -4.37 2.87 -6.76
C THR A 77 -3.05 3.23 -7.40
N ILE A 78 -2.02 3.47 -6.60
CA ILE A 78 -0.69 3.83 -7.07
C ILE A 78 0.39 3.37 -6.10
N ASP A 79 1.49 2.88 -6.64
CA ASP A 79 2.66 2.49 -5.84
C ASP A 79 3.34 3.73 -5.26
N VAL A 80 3.82 3.61 -4.02
CA VAL A 80 4.50 4.72 -3.35
C VAL A 80 5.95 4.81 -3.83
N ARG A 81 6.37 6.00 -4.26
CA ARG A 81 7.73 6.26 -4.73
C ARG A 81 8.72 6.43 -3.59
N PHE A 82 8.32 7.17 -2.56
CA PHE A 82 9.16 7.51 -1.43
C PHE A 82 8.35 7.60 -0.14
N LEU A 83 8.87 7.00 0.93
CA LEU A 83 8.24 6.93 2.24
C LEU A 83 9.09 7.67 3.27
N THR A 84 8.44 8.49 4.10
CA THR A 84 9.03 9.11 5.28
C THR A 84 8.27 8.66 6.51
N VAL A 85 8.96 8.14 7.53
CA VAL A 85 8.41 8.00 8.87
C VAL A 85 8.90 9.18 9.70
N ALA A 86 8.00 10.06 10.15
CA ALA A 86 8.35 11.22 10.96
C ALA A 86 7.94 11.02 12.41
N ASN A 87 8.84 11.37 13.33
CA ASN A 87 8.61 11.37 14.77
C ASN A 87 8.00 10.07 15.30
N GLU A 88 8.32 8.93 14.68
CA GLU A 88 7.77 7.61 15.03
C GLU A 88 6.23 7.50 14.97
N THR A 89 5.53 8.51 14.44
CA THR A 89 4.07 8.66 14.61
C THR A 89 3.33 8.94 13.32
N GLU A 90 3.99 9.37 12.24
CA GLU A 90 3.33 9.61 10.95
C GLU A 90 4.14 9.03 9.79
N VAL A 91 3.43 8.43 8.83
CA VAL A 91 3.99 8.00 7.55
C VAL A 91 3.53 8.97 6.47
N PHE A 92 4.47 9.44 5.65
CA PHE A 92 4.22 10.24 4.47
C PHE A 92 4.61 9.43 3.22
N ALA A 93 3.70 9.35 2.26
CA ALA A 93 3.88 8.69 0.98
C ALA A 93 3.93 9.75 -0.11
N MET A 94 5.12 9.97 -0.68
CA MET A 94 5.27 10.72 -1.92
C MET A 94 5.00 9.79 -3.09
N LEU A 95 4.04 10.17 -3.92
CA LEU A 95 3.61 9.41 -5.08
C LEU A 95 4.46 9.75 -6.30
N GLU A 96 4.52 8.86 -7.28
CA GLU A 96 5.00 9.26 -8.60
C GLU A 96 4.09 10.33 -9.19
N PRO A 97 4.63 11.34 -9.89
CA PRO A 97 3.79 12.33 -10.54
C PRO A 97 2.88 11.68 -11.59
N PHE A 98 1.62 12.10 -11.62
CA PHE A 98 0.66 11.60 -12.60
C PHE A 98 -0.17 12.74 -13.18
N TRP A 99 -0.69 12.51 -14.38
CA TRP A 99 -1.58 13.46 -15.05
C TRP A 99 -2.95 13.40 -14.39
N ALA A 100 -3.51 14.56 -14.05
CA ALA A 100 -4.89 14.60 -13.58
C ALA A 100 -5.81 14.00 -14.66
N GLN A 101 -6.84 13.26 -14.23
CA GLN A 101 -7.73 12.53 -15.14
C GLN A 101 -9.16 13.06 -15.03
N ARG A 102 -9.86 13.08 -16.16
CA ARG A 102 -11.28 13.46 -16.22
C ARG A 102 -12.10 12.34 -16.85
N PRO A 103 -12.77 11.50 -16.02
CA PRO A 103 -13.62 10.44 -16.53
C PRO A 103 -15.01 10.96 -16.94
N ASN A 104 -15.57 10.41 -18.01
CA ASN A 104 -16.96 10.61 -18.42
C ASN A 104 -17.84 9.45 -17.92
N LEU A 105 -18.20 9.50 -16.63
CA LEU A 105 -18.87 8.40 -15.93
C LEU A 105 -20.37 8.25 -16.26
N LYS A 106 -20.95 9.16 -17.02
CA LYS A 106 -22.39 9.17 -17.34
C LYS A 106 -22.70 8.77 -18.79
N SER A 107 -21.68 8.58 -19.62
CA SER A 107 -21.86 8.17 -21.00
C SER A 107 -22.03 6.65 -21.10
N ASP A 108 -22.85 6.21 -22.06
CA ASP A 108 -23.00 4.79 -22.41
C ASP A 108 -21.67 4.13 -22.79
N THR A 109 -20.70 4.93 -23.25
CA THR A 109 -19.31 4.50 -23.44
C THR A 109 -18.41 5.24 -22.47
N LEU A 110 -17.98 4.55 -21.41
CA LEU A 110 -17.04 5.09 -20.44
C LEU A 110 -15.74 5.49 -21.13
N SER A 111 -15.26 6.69 -20.82
CA SER A 111 -14.00 7.21 -21.32
C SER A 111 -13.31 8.04 -20.25
N ILE A 112 -11.99 8.20 -20.39
CA ILE A 112 -11.17 9.01 -19.50
C ILE A 112 -10.14 9.75 -20.34
N VAL A 113 -9.96 11.04 -20.05
CA VAL A 113 -8.97 11.87 -20.74
C VAL A 113 -7.97 12.44 -19.75
N PRO A 114 -6.68 12.53 -20.10
CA PRO A 114 -5.70 13.24 -19.30
C PRO A 114 -5.94 14.74 -19.37
N MET A 115 -5.59 15.44 -18.30
CA MET A 115 -5.60 16.90 -18.21
C MET A 115 -4.15 17.42 -18.25
N ALA A 116 -3.92 18.61 -18.78
CA ALA A 116 -2.59 19.21 -18.96
C ALA A 116 -1.81 19.55 -17.67
N ASN A 117 -2.33 19.16 -16.52
CA ASN A 117 -1.73 19.38 -15.21
C ASN A 117 -1.15 18.06 -14.70
N GLU A 118 0.16 18.07 -14.44
CA GLU A 118 0.84 17.01 -13.73
C GLU A 118 0.80 17.31 -12.23
N THR A 119 0.42 16.32 -11.43
CA THR A 119 0.27 16.49 -9.99
C THR A 119 1.31 15.68 -9.24
N HIS A 120 1.86 16.30 -8.20
CA HIS A 120 2.88 15.74 -7.32
C HIS A 120 2.29 15.74 -5.92
N TRP A 121 1.99 14.56 -5.37
CA TRP A 121 1.29 14.44 -4.09
C TRP A 121 2.16 13.81 -3.01
N ILE A 122 2.00 14.31 -1.79
CA ILE A 122 2.41 13.65 -0.57
C ILE A 122 1.13 13.41 0.24
N LEU A 123 0.81 12.14 0.49
CA LEU A 123 -0.30 11.72 1.34
C LEU A 123 0.24 11.25 2.68
N SER A 124 -0.54 11.39 3.75
CA SER A 124 -0.07 11.08 5.10
C SER A 124 -1.12 10.35 5.93
N THR A 125 -0.65 9.62 6.94
CA THR A 125 -1.48 8.78 7.82
C THR A 125 -2.43 9.54 8.74
N ASN A 126 -2.40 10.87 8.72
CA ASN A 126 -3.38 11.74 9.39
C ASN A 126 -4.43 12.32 8.41
N GLY A 127 -4.49 11.81 7.18
CA GLY A 127 -5.47 12.21 6.17
C GLY A 127 -5.13 13.48 5.39
N LEU A 128 -3.98 14.09 5.65
CA LEU A 128 -3.56 15.29 4.91
C LEU A 128 -2.90 14.92 3.57
N ARG A 129 -3.15 15.79 2.58
CA ARG A 129 -2.44 15.85 1.30
C ARG A 129 -1.71 17.17 1.20
N SER A 130 -0.41 17.10 0.94
CA SER A 130 0.36 18.20 0.34
C SER A 130 0.43 17.98 -1.17
N SER A 131 0.35 19.04 -1.96
CA SER A 131 0.39 18.89 -3.42
C SER A 131 1.11 20.04 -4.09
N MET A 132 1.85 19.69 -5.15
CA MET A 132 2.35 20.62 -6.14
C MET A 132 1.72 20.27 -7.48
N MET A 133 1.38 21.29 -8.27
CA MET A 133 0.85 21.13 -9.62
C MET A 133 1.78 21.83 -10.60
N VAL A 134 2.15 21.11 -11.65
CA VAL A 134 2.91 21.65 -12.78
C VAL A 134 1.97 21.76 -13.96
N ASN A 135 1.69 22.98 -14.40
CA ASN A 135 0.98 23.24 -15.65
C ASN A 135 2.00 23.23 -16.79
N LYS A 136 2.00 22.16 -17.58
CA LYS A 136 2.99 21.97 -18.66
C LYS A 136 2.77 22.91 -19.85
N VAL A 137 1.56 23.49 -19.99
CA VAL A 137 1.23 24.41 -21.09
C VAL A 137 1.77 25.80 -20.80
N ASN A 138 1.62 26.26 -19.56
CA ASN A 138 2.00 27.62 -19.15
C ASN A 138 3.38 27.67 -18.49
N ASP A 139 4.04 26.53 -18.32
CA ASP A 139 5.29 26.36 -17.57
C ASP A 139 5.24 26.98 -16.16
N THR A 140 4.14 26.74 -15.44
CA THR A 140 3.94 27.25 -14.09
C THR A 140 3.87 26.15 -13.06
N VAL A 141 4.36 26.46 -11.86
CA VAL A 141 4.32 25.59 -10.68
C VAL A 141 3.49 26.27 -9.60
N ILE A 142 2.52 25.54 -9.05
CA ILE A 142 1.68 25.99 -7.94
C ILE A 142 1.84 25.00 -6.79
N ASN A 143 2.23 25.52 -5.63
CA ASN A 143 2.28 24.76 -4.39
C ASN A 143 1.01 25.02 -3.58
N TYR A 144 0.47 23.96 -2.97
CA TYR A 144 -0.69 24.05 -2.11
C TYR A 144 -0.30 23.65 -0.69
N GLU A 145 -0.74 24.47 0.26
CA GLU A 145 -0.66 24.12 1.69
C GLU A 145 -1.34 22.77 1.97
N PRO A 146 -0.82 21.99 2.94
CA PRO A 146 -1.43 20.73 3.33
C PRO A 146 -2.89 20.92 3.75
N LYS A 147 -3.78 20.11 3.19
CA LYS A 147 -5.21 20.08 3.55
C LYS A 147 -5.69 18.64 3.67
N LEU A 148 -6.80 18.42 4.37
CA LEU A 148 -7.48 17.13 4.34
C LEU A 148 -7.74 16.70 2.90
N PHE A 149 -7.46 15.44 2.59
CA PHE A 149 -7.57 14.92 1.24
C PHE A 149 -9.03 14.87 0.73
N GLY A 150 -9.99 14.73 1.66
CA GLY A 150 -11.42 14.70 1.36
C GLY A 150 -11.94 13.35 0.88
N TYR A 151 -11.07 12.33 0.78
CA TYR A 151 -11.41 10.94 0.47
C TYR A 151 -10.72 10.01 1.46
N PRO A 152 -11.23 8.78 1.63
CA PRO A 152 -10.51 7.77 2.36
C PRO A 152 -9.13 7.49 1.74
N ILE A 153 -8.10 7.34 2.57
CA ILE A 153 -6.75 6.99 2.13
C ILE A 153 -6.45 5.57 2.62
N LYS A 154 -6.40 4.63 1.68
CA LYS A 154 -6.14 3.21 1.91
C LYS A 154 -4.66 2.91 1.74
N TRP A 155 -4.04 2.29 2.74
CA TRP A 155 -2.63 1.91 2.73
C TRP A 155 -2.53 0.39 2.62
N PHE A 156 -2.10 -0.06 1.45
CA PHE A 156 -1.88 -1.47 1.17
C PHE A 156 -0.40 -1.81 1.30
N VAL A 157 -0.12 -2.97 1.87
CA VAL A 157 1.24 -3.51 1.98
C VAL A 157 1.27 -4.92 1.43
N LYS A 158 2.31 -5.25 0.68
CA LYS A 158 2.57 -6.59 0.16
C LYS A 158 3.44 -7.36 1.15
N LYS A 159 3.04 -8.55 1.63
CA LYS A 159 3.72 -9.30 2.72
C LYS A 159 4.39 -10.60 2.30
#